data_AF-A0A5R2N3U1-F1
#
_entry.id   AF-A0A5R2N3U1-F1
#
_cell.length_a   1.000
_cell.length_b   1.000
_cell.length_c   1.000
_cell.angle_alpha   90.00
_cell.angle_beta   90.00
_cell.angle_gamma   90.00
#
_symmetry.space_group_name_H-M   'P 1'
#
loop_
_entity.id
_entity.type
_entity.pdbx_description
1 polymer ?
#
loop_
_entity_poly.entity_id
_entity_poly.type
_entity_poly.pdbx_seq_one_letter_code
_entity_poly.pdbx_strand_id
1 'polypeptide(L)'
;VDLVGGFTPTMRESDDDAIMRARVYVDTRAGATKEAGDIVQPLASGVLKPEAIVADLHELARGQKQGRGSPDEITLFKSVGAALEDLAAGIAVYKALRG
;
A
#
# COMPACT_ATOMS: atom_id res chain seq x y z
N VAL A 1 -1.22 -7.42 -7.48
CA VAL A 1 -1.44 -6.22 -8.29
C VAL A 1 -0.95 -5.05 -7.49
N ASP A 2 -0.18 -4.18 -8.12
CA ASP A 2 0.41 -3.01 -7.47
C ASP A 2 -0.30 -1.78 -8.03
N LEU A 3 -0.95 -1.03 -7.15
CA LEU A 3 -1.75 0.14 -7.48
C LEU A 3 -1.00 1.39 -7.02
N VAL A 4 -0.61 2.25 -7.97
CA VAL A 4 0.29 3.38 -7.71
C VAL A 4 -0.26 4.72 -8.23
N GLY A 5 -1.23 4.68 -9.15
CA GLY A 5 -1.78 5.87 -9.80
C GLY A 5 -2.88 6.58 -9.01
N GLY A 6 -3.63 5.87 -8.16
CA GLY A 6 -4.66 6.51 -7.31
C GLY A 6 -4.07 7.24 -6.09
N PHE A 7 -3.78 8.54 -6.20
CA PHE A 7 -3.18 9.37 -5.13
C PHE A 7 -4.13 10.45 -4.58
N THR A 8 -5.40 10.46 -4.99
CA THR A 8 -6.43 11.33 -4.40
C THR A 8 -7.65 10.52 -3.97
N PRO A 9 -8.45 10.98 -2.99
CA PRO A 9 -9.56 10.19 -2.45
C PRO A 9 -10.61 9.77 -3.49
N THR A 10 -10.70 10.49 -4.60
CA THR A 10 -11.65 10.23 -5.68
C THR A 10 -11.04 9.38 -6.81
N MET A 11 -9.72 9.26 -6.88
CA MET A 11 -9.01 8.47 -7.90
C MET A 11 -8.79 7.04 -7.44
N ARG A 12 -9.30 6.08 -8.22
CA ARG A 12 -9.08 4.64 -8.04
C ARG A 12 -8.77 3.97 -9.36
N GLU A 13 -7.93 2.95 -9.32
CA GLU A 13 -7.51 2.12 -10.47
C GLU A 13 -8.17 0.73 -10.45
N SER A 14 -8.72 0.33 -9.30
CA SER A 14 -9.33 -0.98 -9.07
C SER A 14 -10.76 -0.85 -8.56
N ASP A 15 -11.61 -1.85 -8.79
CA ASP A 15 -12.98 -1.92 -8.29
C ASP A 15 -13.08 -2.61 -6.91
N ASP A 16 -14.29 -2.68 -6.36
CA ASP A 16 -14.54 -3.28 -5.03
C ASP A 16 -14.30 -4.80 -5.06
N ASP A 17 -14.55 -5.46 -6.18
CA ASP A 17 -14.28 -6.88 -6.38
C ASP A 17 -12.77 -7.19 -6.26
N ALA A 18 -11.91 -6.34 -6.80
CA ALA A 18 -10.46 -6.46 -6.64
C ALA A 18 -10.04 -6.38 -5.15
N ILE A 19 -10.63 -5.46 -4.40
CA ILE A 19 -10.37 -5.29 -2.95
C ILE A 19 -10.87 -6.50 -2.16
N MET A 20 -12.09 -6.96 -2.43
CA MET A 20 -12.70 -8.10 -1.72
C MET A 20 -11.96 -9.43 -1.94
N ARG A 21 -11.38 -9.61 -3.13
CA ARG A 21 -10.68 -10.85 -3.49
C ARG A 21 -9.22 -10.86 -3.04
N ALA A 22 -8.67 -9.71 -2.68
CA ALA A 22 -7.24 -9.57 -2.39
C ALA A 22 -6.95 -9.48 -0.89
N ARG A 23 -5.76 -9.93 -0.52
CA ARG A 23 -5.09 -9.50 0.71
C ARG A 23 -4.51 -8.12 0.47
N VAL A 24 -5.01 -7.14 1.20
CA VAL A 24 -4.67 -5.72 1.03
C VAL A 24 -3.47 -5.34 1.89
N TYR A 25 -2.47 -4.76 1.24
CA TYR A 25 -1.27 -4.19 1.81
C TYR A 25 -1.11 -2.76 1.32
N VAL A 26 -0.45 -1.92 2.12
CA VAL A 26 -0.29 -0.49 1.81
C VAL A 26 1.15 -0.03 2.04
N ASP A 27 1.58 1.05 1.42
CA ASP A 27 2.88 1.67 1.72
C ASP A 27 2.90 2.22 3.15
N THR A 28 1.94 3.08 3.49
CA THR A 28 1.68 3.61 4.82
C THR A 28 0.18 3.57 5.10
N ARG A 29 -0.20 3.16 6.31
CA ARG A 29 -1.62 3.16 6.70
C ARG A 29 -2.21 4.57 6.66
N ALA A 30 -1.46 5.56 7.14
CA ALA A 30 -1.94 6.94 7.20
C ALA A 30 -2.18 7.56 5.82
N GLY A 31 -1.26 7.36 4.86
CA GLY A 31 -1.42 7.88 3.49
C GLY A 31 -2.52 7.14 2.75
N ALA A 32 -2.47 5.81 2.71
CA ALA A 32 -3.46 5.02 1.97
C ALA A 32 -4.90 5.25 2.44
N THR A 33 -5.14 5.37 3.76
CA THR A 33 -6.51 5.58 4.29
C THR A 33 -7.02 7.02 4.19
N LYS A 34 -6.18 7.98 3.75
CA LYS A 34 -6.57 9.39 3.58
C LYS A 34 -6.55 9.84 2.13
N GLU A 35 -5.67 9.27 1.32
CA GLU A 35 -5.32 9.80 0.00
C GLU A 35 -5.64 8.82 -1.13
N ALA A 36 -5.55 7.50 -0.93
CA ALA A 36 -5.81 6.54 -2.00
C ALA A 36 -7.30 6.29 -2.18
N GLY A 37 -7.91 6.73 -3.29
CA GLY A 37 -9.31 6.38 -3.58
C GLY A 37 -9.57 4.88 -3.68
N ASP A 38 -8.57 4.08 -4.09
CA ASP A 38 -8.61 2.61 -4.04
C ASP A 38 -8.83 2.03 -2.62
N ILE A 39 -8.58 2.79 -1.56
CA ILE A 39 -8.72 2.36 -0.16
C ILE A 39 -9.79 3.18 0.56
N VAL A 40 -9.78 4.51 0.40
CA VAL A 40 -10.73 5.44 1.02
C VAL A 40 -12.17 5.09 0.63
N GLN A 41 -12.43 4.81 -0.65
CA GLN A 41 -13.79 4.54 -1.11
C GLN A 41 -14.33 3.19 -0.59
N PRO A 42 -13.58 2.07 -0.67
CA PRO A 42 -14.00 0.81 -0.04
C PRO A 42 -14.17 0.89 1.49
N LEU A 43 -13.35 1.69 2.18
CA LEU A 43 -13.53 1.93 3.62
C LEU A 43 -14.84 2.68 3.90
N ALA A 44 -15.14 3.71 3.11
CA ALA A 44 -16.35 4.51 3.24
C ALA A 44 -17.62 3.70 2.91
N SER A 45 -17.57 2.80 1.92
CA SER A 45 -18.68 1.93 1.55
C SER A 45 -18.82 0.70 2.47
N GLY A 46 -17.82 0.42 3.31
CA GLY A 46 -17.80 -0.75 4.19
C GLY A 46 -17.37 -2.05 3.51
N VAL A 47 -16.99 -2.00 2.22
CA VAL A 47 -16.41 -3.12 1.47
C VAL A 47 -15.08 -3.57 2.08
N LEU A 48 -14.26 -2.60 2.50
CA LEU A 48 -13.04 -2.83 3.25
C LEU A 48 -13.25 -2.39 4.69
N LYS A 49 -12.78 -3.19 5.65
CA LYS A 49 -12.67 -2.76 7.04
C LYS A 49 -11.23 -2.31 7.33
N PRO A 50 -10.98 -1.29 8.18
CA PRO A 50 -9.63 -0.87 8.52
C PRO A 50 -8.73 -2.01 8.99
N GLU A 51 -9.30 -2.97 9.73
CA GLU A 51 -8.60 -4.13 10.29
C GLU A 51 -8.25 -5.19 9.23
N ALA A 52 -8.89 -5.13 8.05
CA ALA A 52 -8.61 -6.03 6.93
C ALA A 52 -7.37 -5.61 6.13
N ILE A 53 -6.82 -4.41 6.37
CA ILE A 53 -5.51 -4.01 5.85
C ILE A 53 -4.44 -4.81 6.61
N VAL A 54 -3.87 -5.81 5.94
CA VAL A 54 -3.03 -6.86 6.55
C VAL A 54 -1.77 -6.29 7.17
N ALA A 55 -1.06 -5.44 6.42
CA ALA A 55 0.20 -4.84 6.84
C ALA A 55 0.51 -3.58 6.02
N ASP A 56 1.31 -2.69 6.57
CA ASP A 56 2.05 -1.71 5.79
C ASP A 56 3.45 -2.19 5.39
N LEU A 57 4.15 -1.42 4.57
CA LEU A 57 5.49 -1.77 4.09
C LEU A 57 6.51 -1.86 5.23
N HIS A 58 6.33 -1.09 6.31
CA HIS A 58 7.20 -1.16 7.49
C HIS A 58 7.06 -2.51 8.21
N GLU A 59 5.83 -2.92 8.49
CA GLU A 59 5.52 -4.21 9.12
C GLU A 59 6.00 -5.39 8.26
N LEU A 60 5.85 -5.31 6.93
CA LEU A 60 6.33 -6.31 5.98
C LEU A 60 7.86 -6.39 5.94
N ALA A 61 8.54 -5.26 5.79
CA ALA A 61 10.00 -5.21 5.68
C ALA A 61 10.69 -5.70 6.96
N ARG A 62 10.03 -5.60 8.12
CA ARG A 62 10.52 -6.12 9.39
C ARG A 62 10.09 -7.56 9.70
N GLY A 63 9.31 -8.19 8.83
CA GLY A 63 8.77 -9.54 9.07
C GLY A 63 7.79 -9.62 10.24
N GLN A 64 7.20 -8.48 10.66
CA GLN A 64 6.20 -8.43 11.74
C GLN A 64 4.85 -8.96 11.27
N LYS A 65 4.59 -8.86 9.96
CA LYS A 65 3.41 -9.40 9.29
C LYS A 65 3.85 -10.25 8.11
N GLN A 66 3.08 -11.31 7.86
CA GLN A 66 3.32 -12.18 6.72
C GLN A 66 2.78 -11.55 5.44
N GLY A 67 3.59 -11.60 4.39
CA GLY A 67 3.16 -11.32 3.02
C GLY A 67 2.29 -12.46 2.48
N ARG A 68 2.50 -12.79 1.20
CA ARG A 68 1.84 -13.92 0.53
C ARG A 68 2.07 -15.24 1.29
N GLY A 69 0.98 -15.93 1.62
CA GLY A 69 0.97 -17.23 2.29
C GLY A 69 0.85 -18.42 1.33
N SER A 70 0.30 -18.22 0.12
CA SER A 70 0.17 -19.29 -0.88
C SER A 70 0.27 -18.78 -2.33
N PRO A 71 0.49 -19.68 -3.31
CA PRO A 71 0.48 -19.32 -4.73
C PRO A 71 -0.88 -18.78 -5.22
N ASP A 72 -1.98 -19.28 -4.67
CA ASP A 72 -3.34 -18.97 -5.11
C ASP A 72 -3.89 -17.66 -4.50
N GLU A 73 -3.23 -17.09 -3.49
CA GLU A 73 -3.66 -15.83 -2.89
C GLU A 73 -3.57 -14.66 -3.90
N ILE A 74 -4.59 -13.81 -3.93
CA ILE A 74 -4.49 -12.53 -4.64
C ILE A 74 -3.93 -11.51 -3.65
N THR A 75 -2.88 -10.80 -4.02
CA THR A 75 -2.30 -9.72 -3.21
C THR A 75 -2.50 -8.40 -3.92
N LEU A 76 -2.91 -7.38 -3.17
CA LEU A 76 -3.06 -6.01 -3.65
C LEU A 76 -2.19 -5.12 -2.77
N PHE A 77 -1.22 -4.45 -3.39
CA PHE A 77 -0.42 -3.45 -2.72
C PHE A 77 -0.83 -2.06 -3.23
N LYS A 78 -1.20 -1.16 -2.32
CA LYS A 78 -1.51 0.22 -2.65
C LYS A 78 -0.38 1.15 -2.19
N SER A 79 0.11 1.98 -3.11
CA SER A 79 1.03 3.07 -2.79
C SER A 79 0.46 4.43 -3.23
N VAL A 80 0.65 5.42 -2.36
CA VAL A 80 0.43 6.86 -2.60
C VAL A 80 1.74 7.65 -2.58
N GLY A 81 2.82 7.02 -2.11
CA GLY A 81 4.16 7.61 -1.97
C GLY A 81 4.42 8.05 -0.53
N ALA A 82 5.64 7.79 -0.05
CA ALA A 82 6.09 8.25 1.25
C ALA A 82 7.42 8.98 1.14
N ALA A 83 7.52 10.18 1.73
CA ALA A 83 8.77 10.98 1.73
C ALA A 83 9.99 10.24 2.33
N LEU A 84 9.74 9.18 3.12
CA LEU A 84 10.81 8.30 3.62
C LEU A 84 11.53 7.57 2.48
N GLU A 85 10.82 7.18 1.44
CA GLU A 85 11.35 6.49 0.26
C GLU A 85 12.30 7.43 -0.52
N ASP A 86 11.87 8.68 -0.73
CA ASP A 86 12.70 9.72 -1.35
C ASP A 86 13.98 9.98 -0.55
N LEU A 87 13.86 10.11 0.77
CA LEU A 87 15.00 10.35 1.65
C LEU A 87 15.98 9.16 1.62
N ALA A 88 15.46 7.93 1.67
CA ALA A 88 16.29 6.73 1.60
C ALA A 88 17.06 6.66 0.27
N ALA A 89 16.39 6.93 -0.85
CA ALA A 89 17.01 7.00 -2.17
C ALA A 89 18.07 8.11 -2.23
N GLY A 90 17.77 9.30 -1.71
CA GLY A 90 18.70 10.43 -1.65
C GLY A 90 19.96 10.11 -0.84
N ILE A 91 19.82 9.45 0.31
CA ILE A 91 20.95 8.98 1.12
C ILE A 91 21.78 7.95 0.35
N ALA A 92 21.14 7.01 -0.34
CA ALA A 92 21.84 5.97 -1.10
C ALA A 92 22.69 6.59 -2.23
N VAL A 93 22.11 7.51 -3.01
CA VAL A 93 22.83 8.24 -4.07
C VAL A 93 23.96 9.07 -3.49
N TYR A 94 23.71 9.82 -2.41
CA TYR A 94 24.73 10.64 -1.77
C TYR A 94 25.93 9.81 -1.30
N LYS A 95 25.68 8.64 -0.70
CA LYS A 95 26.74 7.72 -0.27
C LYS A 95 27.51 7.13 -1.45
N ALA A 96 26.82 6.76 -2.53
CA ALA A 96 27.45 6.21 -3.73
C ALA A 96 28.39 7.21 -4.45
N LEU A 97 28.14 8.52 -4.29
CA LEU A 97 28.99 9.58 -4.86
C LEU A 97 30.13 10.04 -3.92
N ARG A 98 30.06 9.66 -2.63
CA ARG A 98 31.01 10.06 -1.59
C ARG A 98 31.96 8.93 -1.16
N GLY A 99 31.71 7.70 -1.61
CA GLY A 99 32.64 6.56 -1.51
C GLY A 99 33.49 6.44 -2.76
#